data_AF-A0A968MEM1-F1
#
_entry.id   AF-A0A968MEM1-F1
#
_cell.length_a   1.000
_cell.length_b   1.000
_cell.length_c   1.000
_cell.angle_alpha   90.00
_cell.angle_beta   90.00
_cell.angle_gamma   90.00
#
_symmetry.space_group_name_H-M   'P 1'
#
loop_
_entity.id
_entity.type
_entity.pdbx_description
1 polymer ?
#
loop_
_entity_poly.entity_id
_entity_poly.type
_entity_poly.pdbx_seq_one_letter_code
_entity_poly.pdbx_strand_id
1 'polypeptide(L)'
;MTESSNWVQLFADAEGSFLSQDDLDSLQSFTQTFDFRLSLYNRIAAQESTWISHVLSKMNFDPMGALSRPGCLLAEHLAVYLRSVALAYLFQELSLLQPVTGTVSEYVDLTLALNHLWRELTSSLSVAQATELKPFFHQFYSPLSDHTEEPEELADEPLILAEMFV
;
A
#
# COMPACT_ATOMS: atom_id res chain seq x y z
N MET A 1 -14.38 6.54 12.92
CA MET A 1 -13.97 5.30 12.24
C MET A 1 -15.02 5.07 11.18
N THR A 2 -14.72 5.43 9.93
CA THR A 2 -15.66 5.31 8.82
C THR A 2 -15.69 3.86 8.37
N GLU A 3 -16.83 3.21 8.60
CA GLU A 3 -17.19 1.94 7.97
C GLU A 3 -17.01 2.10 6.46
N SER A 4 -16.00 1.43 5.90
CA SER A 4 -15.86 1.23 4.46
C SER A 4 -17.13 0.55 3.99
N SER A 5 -17.99 1.33 3.34
CA SER A 5 -19.36 0.98 3.02
C SER A 5 -19.39 -0.26 2.14
N ASN A 6 -19.89 -1.35 2.71
CA ASN A 6 -20.03 -2.66 2.10
C ASN A 6 -21.23 -2.65 1.14
N TRP A 7 -21.19 -1.80 0.10
CA TRP A 7 -22.29 -1.61 -0.86
C TRP A 7 -22.69 -2.94 -1.51
N VAL A 8 -21.72 -3.84 -1.69
CA VAL A 8 -21.94 -5.20 -2.20
C VAL A 8 -22.80 -6.03 -1.25
N GLN A 9 -22.63 -5.90 0.07
CA GLN A 9 -23.51 -6.51 1.07
C GLN A 9 -24.85 -5.79 1.21
N LEU A 10 -24.89 -4.46 1.07
CA LEU A 10 -26.15 -3.70 1.11
C LEU A 10 -27.13 -4.11 -0.01
N PHE A 11 -26.64 -4.53 -1.18
CA PHE A 11 -27.47 -5.12 -2.23
C PHE A 11 -27.86 -6.58 -1.97
N ALA A 12 -27.06 -7.33 -1.19
CA ALA A 12 -27.24 -8.75 -0.94
C ALA A 12 -28.15 -9.04 0.28
N ASP A 13 -28.09 -8.19 1.32
CA ASP A 13 -28.86 -8.35 2.57
C ASP A 13 -30.24 -7.67 2.53
N ALA A 14 -30.57 -6.95 1.45
CA ALA A 14 -31.90 -6.40 1.23
C ALA A 14 -32.90 -7.49 0.78
N GLU A 15 -33.06 -8.53 1.60
CA GLU A 15 -34.23 -9.42 1.58
C GLU A 15 -35.47 -8.62 2.05
N GLY A 16 -35.94 -7.68 1.22
CA GLY A 16 -37.29 -7.09 1.32
C GLY A 16 -37.43 -5.64 1.78
N SER A 17 -36.34 -4.87 1.94
CA SER A 17 -36.43 -3.42 2.25
C SER A 17 -35.92 -2.55 1.10
N PHE A 18 -36.50 -1.34 0.97
CA PHE A 18 -35.95 -0.29 0.12
C PHE A 18 -34.67 0.30 0.74
N LEU A 19 -33.78 0.85 -0.09
CA LEU A 19 -32.61 1.61 0.34
C LEU A 19 -33.04 2.82 1.18
N SER A 20 -32.29 3.13 2.24
CA SER A 20 -32.49 4.33 3.05
C SER A 20 -31.95 5.58 2.34
N GLN A 21 -32.27 6.78 2.87
CA GLN A 21 -31.69 8.03 2.33
C GLN A 21 -30.17 8.07 2.51
N ASP A 22 -29.66 7.57 3.63
CA ASP A 22 -28.22 7.50 3.91
C ASP A 22 -27.50 6.59 2.90
N ASP A 23 -28.18 5.52 2.46
CA ASP A 23 -27.67 4.61 1.43
C ASP A 23 -27.55 5.31 0.06
N LEU A 24 -28.58 6.07 -0.31
CA LEU A 24 -28.61 6.83 -1.55
C LEU A 24 -27.56 7.96 -1.57
N ASP A 25 -27.41 8.69 -0.47
CA ASP A 25 -26.43 9.78 -0.33
C ASP A 25 -25.00 9.27 -0.43
N SER A 26 -24.74 8.10 0.14
CA SER A 26 -23.43 7.48 0.09
C SER A 26 -23.12 6.89 -1.29
N LEU A 27 -24.11 6.30 -1.99
CA LEU A 27 -23.98 5.88 -3.39
C LEU A 27 -23.73 7.08 -4.31
N GLN A 28 -24.40 8.20 -4.06
CA GLN A 28 -24.15 9.45 -4.77
C GLN A 28 -22.72 9.95 -4.53
N SER A 29 -22.25 9.92 -3.29
CA SER A 29 -20.87 10.31 -2.95
C SER A 29 -19.83 9.41 -3.61
N PHE A 30 -20.08 8.09 -3.65
CA PHE A 30 -19.23 7.12 -4.33
C PHE A 30 -19.15 7.41 -5.84
N THR A 31 -20.28 7.64 -6.50
CA THR A 31 -20.34 7.87 -7.96
C THR A 31 -19.68 9.19 -8.36
N GLN A 32 -19.85 10.27 -7.58
CA GLN A 32 -19.22 11.57 -7.83
C GLN A 32 -17.69 11.52 -7.89
N THR A 33 -17.09 10.58 -7.16
CA THR A 33 -15.63 10.44 -7.05
C THR A 33 -15.08 9.31 -7.94
N PHE A 34 -15.94 8.59 -8.66
CA PHE A 34 -15.55 7.42 -9.46
C PHE A 34 -14.57 7.76 -10.58
N ASP A 35 -14.80 8.84 -11.33
CA ASP A 35 -13.90 9.24 -12.44
C ASP A 35 -12.49 9.56 -11.93
N PHE A 36 -12.38 10.21 -10.76
CA PHE A 36 -11.08 10.46 -10.13
C PHE A 36 -10.38 9.16 -9.74
N ARG A 37 -11.13 8.22 -9.13
CA ARG A 37 -10.59 6.92 -8.75
C ARG A 37 -10.16 6.08 -9.95
N LEU A 38 -10.98 6.06 -11.00
CA LEU A 38 -10.70 5.37 -12.26
C LEU A 38 -9.47 5.96 -12.96
N SER A 39 -9.32 7.28 -12.96
CA SER A 39 -8.13 7.95 -13.48
C SER A 39 -6.87 7.52 -12.74
N LEU A 40 -6.93 7.45 -11.40
CA LEU A 40 -5.79 6.98 -10.59
C LEU A 40 -5.49 5.50 -10.82
N TYR A 41 -6.51 4.64 -10.91
CA TYR A 41 -6.36 3.23 -11.26
C TYR A 41 -5.65 3.06 -12.61
N ASN A 42 -6.13 3.77 -13.66
CA ASN A 42 -5.54 3.71 -14.99
C ASN A 42 -4.09 4.19 -14.99
N ARG A 43 -3.78 5.23 -14.21
CA ARG A 43 -2.40 5.72 -14.05
C ARG A 43 -1.51 4.67 -13.39
N ILE A 44 -1.98 4.01 -12.34
CA ILE A 44 -1.25 2.93 -11.67
C ILE A 44 -1.00 1.78 -12.65
N ALA A 45 -2.03 1.33 -13.37
CA ALA A 45 -1.91 0.26 -14.37
C ALA A 45 -0.91 0.62 -15.48
N ALA A 46 -0.87 1.87 -15.93
CA ALA A 46 0.03 2.32 -16.98
C ALA A 46 1.49 2.47 -16.54
N GLN A 47 1.76 2.67 -15.24
CA GLN A 47 3.11 2.92 -14.70
C GLN A 47 3.66 1.76 -13.86
N GLU A 48 2.86 0.72 -13.63
CA GLU A 48 3.19 -0.43 -12.79
C GLU A 48 4.57 -1.01 -13.12
N SER A 49 4.83 -1.34 -14.39
CA SER A 49 6.09 -1.96 -14.81
C SER A 49 7.30 -1.04 -14.58
N THR A 50 7.14 0.26 -14.82
CA THR A 50 8.18 1.27 -14.60
C THR A 50 8.52 1.39 -13.12
N TRP A 51 7.51 1.54 -12.25
CA TRP A 51 7.73 1.66 -10.81
C TRP A 51 8.33 0.39 -10.22
N ILE A 52 7.85 -0.80 -10.62
CA ILE A 52 8.41 -2.07 -10.16
C ILE A 52 9.86 -2.19 -10.61
N SER A 53 10.20 -1.84 -11.85
CA SER A 53 11.58 -1.88 -12.35
C SER A 53 12.52 -0.97 -11.54
N HIS A 54 12.05 0.22 -11.14
CA HIS A 54 12.81 1.11 -10.25
C HIS A 54 13.03 0.50 -8.86
N VAL A 55 12.00 -0.14 -8.29
CA VAL A 55 12.10 -0.84 -7.00
C VAL A 55 13.10 -1.99 -7.08
N LEU A 56 13.03 -2.82 -8.13
CA LEU A 56 13.97 -3.90 -8.37
C LEU A 56 15.42 -3.39 -8.45
N SER A 57 15.64 -2.30 -9.19
CA SER A 57 16.95 -1.67 -9.28
C SER A 57 17.47 -1.18 -7.91
N LYS A 58 16.61 -0.59 -7.08
CA LYS A 58 16.96 -0.16 -5.71
C LYS A 58 17.27 -1.33 -4.77
N MET A 59 16.68 -2.49 -5.04
CA MET A 59 16.92 -3.75 -4.34
C MET A 59 18.14 -4.52 -4.90
N ASN A 60 18.94 -3.90 -5.78
CA ASN A 60 20.09 -4.50 -6.47
C ASN A 60 19.74 -5.70 -7.36
N PHE A 61 18.48 -5.83 -7.79
CA PHE A 61 18.12 -6.73 -8.88
C PHE A 61 18.34 -6.00 -10.20
N ASP A 62 19.02 -6.66 -11.14
CA ASP A 62 19.24 -6.11 -12.47
C ASP A 62 17.90 -6.06 -13.25
N PRO A 63 17.36 -4.86 -13.56
CA PRO A 63 16.11 -4.73 -14.30
C PRO A 63 16.29 -4.92 -15.81
N MET A 64 17.52 -4.93 -16.32
CA MET A 64 17.88 -5.02 -17.75
C MET A 64 18.51 -6.37 -18.13
N GLY A 65 18.94 -7.16 -17.14
CA GLY A 65 19.41 -8.53 -17.27
C GLY A 65 18.31 -9.57 -17.09
N ALA A 66 18.66 -10.85 -17.22
CA ALA A 66 17.76 -11.94 -16.82
C ALA A 66 17.56 -11.87 -15.30
N LEU A 67 16.40 -11.36 -14.87
CA LEU A 67 16.02 -11.31 -13.46
C LEU A 67 16.30 -12.66 -12.82
N SER A 68 17.06 -12.64 -11.71
CA SER A 68 17.23 -13.83 -10.89
C SER A 68 15.85 -14.31 -10.42
N ARG A 69 15.70 -15.61 -10.13
CA ARG A 69 14.42 -16.17 -9.65
C ARG A 69 13.80 -15.36 -8.49
N PRO A 70 14.58 -14.87 -7.50
CA PRO A 70 14.07 -13.97 -6.47
C PRO A 70 13.56 -12.62 -7.01
N GLY A 71 14.24 -12.03 -8.00
CA GLY A 71 13.82 -10.78 -8.64
C GLY A 71 12.51 -10.91 -9.40
N CYS A 72 12.30 -12.01 -10.14
CA CYS A 72 11.01 -12.29 -10.80
C CYS A 72 9.88 -12.43 -9.79
N LEU A 73 10.10 -13.22 -8.73
CA LEU A 73 9.09 -13.42 -7.69
C LEU A 73 8.74 -12.12 -6.98
N LEU A 74 9.74 -11.29 -6.65
CA LEU A 74 9.49 -9.98 -6.07
C LEU A 74 8.66 -9.09 -7.00
N ALA A 75 9.01 -9.04 -8.29
CA ALA A 75 8.26 -8.26 -9.28
C ALA A 75 6.79 -8.69 -9.35
N GLU A 76 6.53 -10.00 -9.39
CA GLU A 76 5.18 -10.56 -9.40
C GLU A 76 4.40 -10.19 -8.13
N HIS A 77 5.01 -10.30 -6.96
CA HIS A 77 4.37 -9.95 -5.69
C HIS A 77 4.05 -8.45 -5.61
N LEU A 78 4.98 -7.58 -6.03
CA LEU A 78 4.74 -6.14 -6.08
C LEU A 78 3.64 -5.78 -7.09
N ALA A 79 3.55 -6.47 -8.24
CA ALA A 79 2.50 -6.26 -9.22
C ALA A 79 1.12 -6.67 -8.69
N VAL A 80 1.01 -7.88 -8.12
CA VAL A 80 -0.23 -8.34 -7.48
C VAL A 80 -0.66 -7.38 -6.38
N TYR A 81 0.28 -6.96 -5.54
CA TYR A 81 0.04 -6.01 -4.47
C TYR A 81 -0.52 -4.69 -5.00
N LEU A 82 0.20 -4.06 -5.92
CA LEU A 82 -0.16 -2.75 -6.45
C LEU A 82 -1.52 -2.77 -7.17
N ARG A 83 -1.82 -3.84 -7.91
CA ARG A 83 -3.15 -4.05 -8.52
C ARG A 83 -4.24 -4.20 -7.47
N SER A 84 -3.98 -4.96 -6.40
CA SER A 84 -4.97 -5.12 -5.33
C SER A 84 -5.24 -3.80 -4.60
N VAL A 85 -4.21 -2.98 -4.35
CA VAL A 85 -4.35 -1.63 -3.78
C VAL A 85 -5.14 -0.74 -4.72
N ALA A 86 -4.84 -0.76 -6.01
CA ALA A 86 -5.55 0.05 -7.01
C ALA A 86 -7.03 -0.35 -7.11
N LEU A 87 -7.35 -1.65 -7.05
CA LEU A 87 -8.71 -2.16 -7.07
C LEU A 87 -9.46 -1.84 -5.77
N ALA A 88 -8.84 -2.09 -4.63
CA ALA A 88 -9.41 -1.75 -3.32
C ALA A 88 -9.71 -0.26 -3.22
N TYR A 89 -8.81 0.60 -3.73
CA TYR A 89 -9.06 2.02 -3.84
C TYR A 89 -10.22 2.34 -4.80
N LEU A 90 -10.21 1.78 -6.02
CA LEU A 90 -11.24 2.03 -7.04
C LEU A 90 -12.65 1.74 -6.53
N PHE A 91 -12.81 0.63 -5.82
CA PHE A 91 -14.08 0.18 -5.28
C PHE A 91 -14.33 0.64 -3.84
N GLN A 92 -13.36 1.26 -3.19
CA GLN A 92 -13.41 1.62 -1.76
C GLN A 92 -13.64 0.41 -0.84
N GLU A 93 -13.11 -0.74 -1.25
CA GLU A 93 -13.34 -2.05 -0.62
C GLU A 93 -12.03 -2.68 -0.18
N LEU A 94 -11.73 -2.61 1.12
CA LEU A 94 -10.50 -3.16 1.70
C LEU A 94 -10.45 -4.69 1.60
N SER A 95 -11.59 -5.36 1.43
CA SER A 95 -11.67 -6.81 1.22
C SER A 95 -10.99 -7.28 -0.07
N LEU A 96 -10.80 -6.39 -1.05
CA LEU A 96 -10.13 -6.68 -2.32
C LEU A 96 -8.59 -6.69 -2.20
N LEU A 97 -8.07 -6.19 -1.08
CA LEU A 97 -6.66 -6.16 -0.82
C LEU A 97 -6.11 -7.59 -0.70
N GLN A 98 -5.10 -7.91 -1.50
CA GLN A 98 -4.45 -9.21 -1.47
C GLN A 98 -3.22 -9.13 -0.54
N PRO A 99 -3.12 -10.02 0.46
CA PRO A 99 -1.94 -10.05 1.30
C PRO A 99 -0.72 -10.39 0.46
N VAL A 100 0.38 -9.69 0.71
CA VAL A 100 1.67 -10.10 0.19
C VAL A 100 2.23 -11.16 1.14
N THR A 101 1.66 -12.36 1.08
CA THR A 101 2.10 -13.51 1.86
C THR A 101 2.71 -14.54 0.93
N GLY A 102 3.88 -15.04 1.30
CA GLY A 102 4.51 -16.13 0.57
C GLY A 102 6.02 -16.12 0.73
N THR A 103 6.60 -17.30 0.44
CA THR A 103 8.02 -17.72 0.45
C THR A 103 9.08 -16.73 -0.05
N VAL A 104 8.69 -15.56 -0.59
CA VAL A 104 9.59 -14.48 -1.01
C VAL A 104 10.25 -13.80 0.18
N SER A 105 9.61 -13.73 1.35
CA SER A 105 10.21 -13.15 2.56
C SER A 105 11.48 -13.88 3.02
N GLU A 106 11.64 -15.15 2.64
CA GLU A 106 12.85 -15.94 2.93
C GLU A 106 14.05 -15.53 2.07
N TYR A 107 13.81 -14.82 0.96
CA TYR A 107 14.85 -14.47 -0.02
C TYR A 107 14.98 -12.95 -0.24
N VAL A 108 13.98 -12.17 0.17
CA VAL A 108 13.90 -10.74 -0.10
C VAL A 108 13.19 -10.01 1.05
N ASP A 109 13.76 -8.90 1.49
CA ASP A 109 13.09 -7.95 2.39
C ASP A 109 11.92 -7.24 1.67
N LEU A 110 10.74 -7.82 1.84
CA LEU A 110 9.51 -7.33 1.26
C LEU A 110 9.08 -5.98 1.85
N THR A 111 9.35 -5.76 3.14
CA THR A 111 9.05 -4.49 3.82
C THR A 111 9.86 -3.35 3.19
N LEU A 112 11.15 -3.59 2.94
CA LEU A 112 12.01 -2.64 2.24
C LEU A 112 11.53 -2.38 0.80
N ALA A 113 11.14 -3.43 0.07
CA ALA A 113 10.62 -3.29 -1.28
C ALA A 113 9.31 -2.48 -1.34
N LEU A 114 8.38 -2.71 -0.40
CA LEU A 114 7.14 -1.95 -0.29
C LEU A 114 7.39 -0.49 0.10
N ASN A 115 8.38 -0.22 0.95
CA ASN A 115 8.81 1.14 1.27
C ASN A 115 9.37 1.86 0.04
N HIS A 116 10.17 1.19 -0.77
CA HIS A 116 10.65 1.73 -2.04
C HIS A 116 9.50 1.99 -3.01
N LEU A 117 8.55 1.06 -3.13
CA LEU A 117 7.36 1.24 -3.97
C LEU A 117 6.52 2.44 -3.53
N TRP A 118 6.31 2.63 -2.22
CA TRP A 118 5.61 3.80 -1.70
C TRP A 118 6.31 5.11 -2.04
N ARG A 119 7.64 5.14 -1.98
CA ARG A 119 8.43 6.32 -2.37
C ARG A 119 8.30 6.61 -3.88
N GLU A 120 8.28 5.59 -4.73
CA GLU A 120 8.06 5.76 -6.18
C GLU A 120 6.64 6.29 -6.48
N LEU A 121 5.63 5.80 -5.77
CA LEU A 121 4.25 6.27 -5.91
C LEU A 121 4.12 7.74 -5.48
N THR A 122 4.65 8.09 -4.32
CA THR A 122 4.55 9.46 -3.77
C THR A 122 5.38 10.48 -4.53
N SER A 123 6.45 10.09 -5.21
CA SER A 123 7.22 10.98 -6.10
C SER A 123 6.54 11.20 -7.45
N SER A 124 5.74 10.23 -7.91
CA SER A 124 5.09 10.26 -9.22
C SER A 124 3.68 10.85 -9.16
N LEU A 125 2.94 10.62 -8.07
CA LEU A 125 1.56 11.04 -7.89
C LEU A 125 1.45 12.45 -7.30
N SER A 126 0.30 13.10 -7.46
CA SER A 126 0.03 14.35 -6.73
C SER A 126 -0.14 14.05 -5.23
N VAL A 127 0.10 15.05 -4.38
CA VAL A 127 -0.08 14.92 -2.92
C VAL A 127 -1.49 14.43 -2.56
N ALA A 128 -2.51 14.92 -3.28
CA ALA A 128 -3.89 14.48 -3.10
C ALA A 128 -4.06 12.98 -3.44
N GLN A 129 -3.57 12.54 -4.60
CA GLN A 129 -3.63 11.13 -5.03
C GLN A 129 -2.89 10.19 -4.06
N ALA A 130 -1.70 10.61 -3.60
CA ALA A 130 -0.94 9.86 -2.60
C ALA A 130 -1.67 9.78 -1.26
N THR A 131 -2.32 10.86 -0.81
CA THR A 131 -3.07 10.89 0.45
C THR A 131 -4.25 9.92 0.42
N GLU A 132 -4.97 9.87 -0.70
CA GLU A 132 -6.10 8.97 -0.95
C GLU A 132 -5.70 7.48 -0.99
N LEU A 133 -4.53 7.15 -1.55
CA LEU A 133 -4.04 5.77 -1.61
C LEU A 133 -3.43 5.26 -0.32
N LYS A 134 -2.96 6.16 0.55
CA LYS A 134 -2.23 5.83 1.78
C LYS A 134 -2.95 4.79 2.67
N PRO A 135 -4.26 4.89 2.97
CA PRO A 135 -4.93 3.91 3.82
C PRO A 135 -4.92 2.50 3.22
N PHE A 136 -5.08 2.38 1.89
CA PHE A 136 -5.08 1.11 1.17
C PHE A 136 -3.67 0.51 1.07
N PHE A 137 -2.64 1.35 0.97
CA PHE A 137 -1.25 0.92 0.88
C PHE A 137 -0.65 0.53 2.24
N HIS A 138 -1.08 1.13 3.35
CA HIS A 138 -0.47 0.88 4.66
C HIS A 138 -1.15 -0.21 5.49
N GLN A 139 -2.32 -0.70 5.08
CA GLN A 139 -3.06 -1.70 5.86
C GLN A 139 -2.31 -3.03 6.05
N PHE A 140 -1.34 -3.34 5.18
CA PHE A 140 -0.51 -4.54 5.28
C PHE A 140 0.79 -4.40 6.06
N TYR A 141 1.14 -3.21 6.55
CA TYR A 141 2.26 -3.09 7.49
C TYR A 141 1.93 -3.68 8.87
N SER A 142 0.65 -3.96 9.15
CA SER A 142 0.20 -4.29 10.50
C SER A 142 0.36 -5.75 10.97
N PRO A 143 0.63 -6.79 10.13
CA PRO A 143 0.91 -8.14 10.65
C PRO A 143 2.30 -8.70 10.31
N LEU A 144 3.17 -7.96 9.60
CA LEU A 144 4.58 -8.38 9.40
C LEU A 144 5.51 -7.94 10.55
N SER A 145 4.98 -7.22 11.52
CA SER A 145 5.71 -6.67 12.68
C SER A 145 5.59 -7.51 13.96
N ASP A 146 5.06 -8.73 13.92
CA ASP A 146 5.00 -9.57 15.13
C ASP A 146 6.31 -10.28 15.49
N HIS A 147 7.39 -9.99 14.75
CA HIS A 147 8.76 -10.41 15.10
C HIS A 147 9.78 -9.30 14.85
N THR A 148 9.74 -8.19 15.59
CA THR A 148 10.97 -7.48 15.99
C THR A 148 10.70 -6.61 17.21
N GLU A 149 11.23 -7.07 18.34
CA GLU A 149 11.83 -6.31 19.46
C GLU A 149 11.23 -4.94 19.81
N GLU A 150 10.76 -4.86 21.06
CA GLU A 150 10.57 -3.62 21.80
C GLU A 150 11.72 -2.64 21.49
N PRO A 151 11.44 -1.34 21.28
CA PRO A 151 12.52 -0.37 21.20
C PRO A 151 13.27 -0.42 22.52
N GLU A 152 14.52 -0.92 22.51
CA GLU A 152 15.44 -0.73 23.62
C GLU A 152 15.46 0.76 23.91
N GLU A 153 14.90 1.08 25.07
CA GLU A 153 15.06 2.30 25.82
C GLU A 153 16.56 2.66 25.76
N LEU A 154 16.93 3.64 24.93
CA LEU A 154 18.24 4.28 25.02
C LEU A 154 18.26 5.04 26.34
N ALA A 155 18.57 4.30 27.40
CA ALA A 155 18.86 4.79 28.72
C ALA A 155 20.07 5.73 28.64
N ASP A 156 19.85 6.95 29.14
CA ASP A 156 20.82 7.82 29.81
C ASP A 156 22.29 7.69 29.38
N GLU A 157 22.71 8.46 28.38
CA GLU A 157 24.09 8.96 28.36
C GLU A 157 24.17 10.22 29.24
N PRO A 158 24.93 10.22 30.35
CA PRO A 158 25.11 11.40 31.16
C PRO A 158 25.96 12.44 30.43
N LEU A 159 25.48 13.69 30.42
CA LEU A 159 26.24 14.90 30.12
C LEU A 159 27.53 14.94 30.99
N ILE A 160 28.67 14.57 30.41
CA ILE A 160 29.98 14.90 31.00
C ILE A 160 30.40 16.26 30.45
N LEU A 161 30.05 17.30 31.20
CA LEU A 161 30.79 18.56 31.23
C LEU A 161 32.07 18.32 32.04
N ALA A 162 33.22 18.28 31.37
CA ALA A 162 34.51 18.44 32.02
C ALA A 162 35.46 19.26 31.13
N GLU A 163 35.71 20.45 31.65
CA GLU A 163 36.71 21.45 31.33
C GLU A 163 38.14 20.96 30.97
N MET A 164 38.81 21.84 30.22
CA MET A 164 40.23 22.27 30.33
C MET A 164 41.34 21.64 29.46
N PHE A 165 42.19 22.57 29.00
CA PHE A 165 43.48 22.50 28.25
C PHE A 165 43.32 22.38 26.72
N VAL A 166 43.65 23.40 25.91
CA VAL A 166 44.85 24.25 25.83
C VAL A 166 44.50 25.72 25.58
#